data_AF-A0A7C5LCI3-F1
#
_entry.id   AF-A0A7C5LCI3-F1
#
_cell.length_a   1.000
_cell.length_b   1.000
_cell.length_c   1.000
_cell.angle_alpha   90.00
_cell.angle_beta   90.00
_cell.angle_gamma   90.00
#
_symmetry.space_group_name_H-M   'P 1'
#
loop_
_entity.id
_entity.type
_entity.pdbx_description
1 polymer ?
#
loop_
_entity_poly.entity_id
_entity_poly.type
_entity_poly.pdbx_seq_one_letter_code
_entity_poly.pdbx_strand_id
1 'polypeptide(L)'
;MEPSEINSQNQEWVDPKISKDDKTLAILSHALSFVEGGIIGPLVIYLIKRNESPFVAFHALQSLYFGLLFIGASIVTLITCVGPIVCLIVYFVFEVIACIRASEGKWYKLPLAGTWAESSHPIPPFNEIKSEKEQSK
;
A
#
# COMPACT_ATOMS: atom_id res chain seq x y z
N MET A 1 -21.47 -32.38 4.42
CA MET A 1 -20.36 -31.56 4.95
C MET A 1 -20.71 -30.13 4.61
N GLU A 2 -21.12 -29.36 5.60
CA GLU A 2 -21.49 -27.95 5.47
C GLU A 2 -20.29 -27.14 4.95
N PRO A 3 -20.39 -26.49 3.77
CA PRO A 3 -19.34 -25.63 3.23
C PRO A 3 -19.23 -24.26 3.93
N SER A 4 -19.93 -24.05 5.06
CA SER A 4 -20.17 -22.73 5.65
C SER A 4 -19.13 -22.26 6.67
N GLU A 5 -18.17 -23.10 7.05
CA GLU A 5 -17.07 -22.75 7.98
C GLU A 5 -15.72 -22.56 7.26
N ILE A 6 -15.73 -21.94 6.08
CA ILE A 6 -14.48 -21.46 5.46
C ILE A 6 -13.91 -20.37 6.37
N ASN A 7 -12.88 -20.74 7.14
CA ASN A 7 -12.15 -19.92 8.11
C ASN A 7 -12.08 -18.43 7.71
N SER A 8 -12.87 -17.60 8.39
CA SER A 8 -12.93 -16.14 8.21
C SER A 8 -11.58 -15.45 8.46
N GLN A 9 -10.64 -16.13 9.13
CA GLN A 9 -9.30 -15.61 9.41
C GLN A 9 -8.36 -15.66 8.19
N ASN A 10 -8.67 -16.45 7.16
CA ASN A 10 -7.83 -16.62 5.97
C ASN A 10 -8.50 -16.13 4.67
N GLN A 11 -9.61 -15.40 4.77
CA GLN A 11 -10.23 -14.75 3.61
C GLN A 11 -9.33 -13.59 3.17
N GLU A 12 -8.52 -13.83 2.14
CA GLU A 12 -7.63 -12.83 1.58
C GLU A 12 -8.41 -11.58 1.15
N TRP A 13 -7.91 -10.41 1.55
CA TRP A 13 -8.43 -9.08 1.25
C TRP A 13 -8.29 -8.70 -0.24
N VAL A 14 -8.80 -9.53 -1.15
CA VAL A 14 -8.72 -9.31 -2.59
C VAL A 14 -10.05 -8.74 -3.06
N ASP A 15 -10.05 -7.44 -3.32
CA ASP A 15 -11.21 -6.71 -3.83
C ASP A 15 -11.41 -6.99 -5.34
N PRO A 16 -12.56 -7.53 -5.76
CA PRO A 16 -12.83 -7.91 -7.14
C PRO A 16 -12.91 -6.71 -8.10
N LYS A 17 -13.11 -5.47 -7.61
CA LYS A 17 -13.12 -4.25 -8.44
C LYS A 17 -11.74 -3.82 -8.90
N ILE A 18 -10.68 -4.27 -8.22
CA ILE A 18 -9.32 -3.83 -8.51
C ILE A 18 -8.89 -4.37 -9.87
N SER A 19 -8.79 -3.45 -10.84
CA SER A 19 -8.34 -3.75 -12.18
C SER A 19 -6.86 -4.15 -12.21
N LYS A 20 -6.42 -4.80 -13.30
CA LYS A 20 -4.99 -5.11 -13.50
C LYS A 20 -4.14 -3.83 -13.54
N ASP A 21 -4.67 -2.76 -14.12
CA ASP A 21 -3.98 -1.47 -14.19
C ASP A 21 -3.84 -0.83 -12.81
N ASP A 22 -4.86 -0.97 -11.97
CA ASP A 22 -4.83 -0.50 -10.58
C ASP A 22 -3.74 -1.23 -9.78
N LYS A 23 -3.65 -2.55 -9.91
CA LYS A 23 -2.55 -3.32 -9.29
C LYS A 23 -1.19 -2.86 -9.80
N THR A 24 -1.08 -2.63 -11.11
CA THR A 24 0.17 -2.18 -11.73
C THR A 24 0.60 -0.81 -11.21
N LEU A 25 -0.32 0.15 -11.12
CA LEU A 25 -0.03 1.49 -10.62
C LEU A 25 0.25 1.51 -9.11
N ALA A 26 -0.42 0.65 -8.33
CA ALA A 26 -0.10 0.48 -6.92
C ALA A 26 1.31 -0.11 -6.72
N ILE A 27 1.69 -1.14 -7.49
CA ILE A 27 3.07 -1.67 -7.51
C ILE A 27 4.05 -0.57 -7.91
N LEU A 28 3.77 0.17 -8.98
CA LEU A 28 4.66 1.23 -9.47
C LEU A 28 4.85 2.34 -8.43
N SER A 29 3.83 2.64 -7.63
CA SER A 29 3.96 3.63 -6.54
C SER A 29 5.06 3.23 -5.57
N HIS A 30 5.03 1.98 -5.09
CA HIS A 30 6.01 1.41 -4.17
C HIS A 30 7.39 1.18 -4.83
N ALA A 31 7.41 0.72 -6.09
CA ALA A 31 8.66 0.46 -6.81
C ALA A 31 9.41 1.75 -7.18
N LEU A 32 8.72 2.77 -7.69
CA LEU A 32 9.33 4.07 -7.98
C LEU A 32 9.81 4.75 -6.70
N SER A 33 9.06 4.59 -5.61
CA SER A 33 9.44 5.10 -4.30
C SER A 33 10.83 4.62 -3.85
N PHE A 34 11.23 3.41 -4.25
CA PHE A 34 12.59 2.91 -4.00
C PHE A 34 13.66 3.53 -4.91
N VAL A 35 13.38 3.71 -6.21
CA VAL A 35 14.38 4.11 -7.23
C VAL A 35 14.83 5.55 -7.05
N GLU A 36 13.90 6.45 -6.73
CA GLU A 36 14.15 7.90 -6.68
C GLU A 36 14.01 8.51 -5.28
N GLY A 37 13.72 7.70 -4.26
CA GLY A 37 13.67 8.16 -2.86
C GLY A 37 12.29 8.57 -2.34
N GLY A 38 11.21 8.15 -2.98
CA GLY A 38 9.91 8.05 -2.31
C GLY A 38 8.98 9.25 -2.43
N ILE A 39 9.24 10.18 -3.35
CA ILE A 39 8.44 11.41 -3.45
C ILE A 39 7.74 11.54 -4.81
N ILE A 40 8.48 11.64 -5.91
CA ILE A 40 7.91 12.12 -7.18
C ILE A 40 7.01 11.05 -7.81
N GLY A 41 7.47 9.82 -7.96
CA GLY A 41 6.73 8.67 -8.50
C GLY A 41 5.39 8.45 -7.79
N PRO A 42 5.37 8.17 -6.48
CA PRO A 42 4.11 8.00 -5.75
C PRO A 42 3.24 9.28 -5.77
N LEU A 43 3.82 10.48 -5.72
CA LEU A 43 3.03 11.72 -5.80
C LEU A 43 2.35 11.89 -7.16
N VAL A 44 3.06 11.65 -8.26
CA VAL A 44 2.50 11.74 -9.61
C VAL A 44 1.38 10.73 -9.79
N ILE A 45 1.60 9.47 -9.41
CA ILE A 45 0.57 8.42 -9.48
C ILE A 45 -0.63 8.80 -8.62
N TYR A 46 -0.40 9.29 -7.41
CA TYR A 46 -1.45 9.76 -6.53
C TYR A 46 -2.28 10.87 -7.18
N LEU A 47 -1.65 11.91 -7.73
CA LEU A 47 -2.36 13.03 -8.34
C LEU A 47 -3.20 12.62 -9.55
N ILE A 48 -2.74 11.65 -10.34
CA ILE A 48 -3.47 11.13 -11.49
C ILE A 48 -4.66 10.27 -11.04
N LYS A 49 -4.48 9.40 -10.05
CA LYS A 49 -5.48 8.36 -9.69
C LYS A 49 -6.32 8.65 -8.46
N ARG A 50 -6.05 9.72 -7.71
CA ARG A 50 -6.74 10.06 -6.45
C ARG A 50 -8.26 10.14 -6.52
N ASN A 51 -8.82 10.45 -7.68
CA ASN A 51 -10.27 10.58 -7.86
C ASN A 51 -10.88 9.40 -8.64
N GLU A 52 -10.04 8.50 -9.18
CA GLU A 52 -10.46 7.41 -10.06
C GLU A 52 -10.39 6.04 -9.39
N SER A 53 -9.31 5.78 -8.65
CA SER A 53 -9.09 4.49 -7.99
C SER A 53 -8.68 4.72 -6.53
N PRO A 54 -9.60 4.49 -5.57
CA PRO A 54 -9.27 4.56 -4.15
C PRO A 54 -8.11 3.63 -3.76
N PHE A 55 -8.00 2.46 -4.41
CA PHE A 55 -6.92 1.50 -4.18
C PHE A 55 -5.56 2.07 -4.56
N VAL A 56 -5.44 2.61 -5.79
CA VAL A 56 -4.19 3.24 -6.23
C VAL A 56 -3.89 4.48 -5.41
N ALA A 57 -4.90 5.30 -5.11
CA ALA A 57 -4.76 6.51 -4.30
C ALA A 57 -4.19 6.20 -2.91
N PHE A 58 -4.71 5.16 -2.25
CA PHE A 58 -4.24 4.71 -0.96
C PHE A 58 -2.79 4.21 -1.01
N HIS A 59 -2.46 3.32 -1.95
CA HIS A 59 -1.08 2.79 -2.11
C HIS A 59 -0.07 3.87 -2.47
N ALA A 60 -0.43 4.78 -3.36
CA ALA A 60 0.42 5.90 -3.76
C ALA A 60 0.64 6.88 -2.60
N LEU A 61 -0.42 7.25 -1.87
CA LEU A 61 -0.32 8.19 -0.76
C LEU A 61 0.45 7.61 0.44
N GLN A 62 0.24 6.33 0.78
CA GLN A 62 1.01 5.71 1.86
C GLN A 62 2.49 5.57 1.48
N SER A 63 2.80 5.25 0.22
CA SER A 63 4.19 5.15 -0.24
C SER A 63 4.89 6.51 -0.16
N LEU A 64 4.21 7.58 -0.58
CA LEU A 64 4.69 8.95 -0.43
C LEU A 64 4.98 9.30 1.05
N TYR A 65 4.05 9.03 1.95
CA TYR A 65 4.26 9.28 3.38
C TYR A 65 5.40 8.44 3.96
N PHE A 66 5.54 7.19 3.52
CA PHE A 66 6.61 6.32 3.98
C PHE A 66 7.99 6.79 3.49
N GLY A 67 8.09 7.28 2.25
CA GLY A 67 9.29 7.94 1.73
C GLY A 67 9.69 9.17 2.54
N LEU A 68 8.72 10.03 2.89
CA LEU A 68 8.96 11.20 3.75
C LEU A 68 9.43 10.81 5.15
N LEU A 69 8.82 9.79 5.76
CA LEU A 69 9.25 9.23 7.05
C LEU A 69 10.67 8.70 6.98
N PHE A 70 11.02 7.98 5.91
CA PHE A 70 12.36 7.44 5.69
C PHE A 70 13.40 8.56 5.56
N ILE A 71 13.12 9.61 4.80
CA ILE A 71 14.02 10.77 4.67
C ILE A 71 14.23 11.45 6.03
N GLY A 72 13.15 11.71 6.76
CA GLY A 72 13.22 12.31 8.10
C GLY A 72 14.02 11.46 9.08
N ALA A 73 13.76 10.15 9.14
CA ALA A 73 14.48 9.21 9.98
C ALA A 73 15.96 9.10 9.59
N SER A 74 16.27 9.11 8.31
CA SER A 74 17.65 9.08 7.82
C SER A 74 18.42 10.32 8.26
N ILE A 75 17.83 11.52 8.14
CA ILE A 75 18.45 12.77 8.59
C ILE A 75 18.72 12.76 10.09
N VAL A 76 17.75 12.35 10.90
CA VAL A 76 17.89 12.28 12.37
C VAL A 76 18.99 11.30 12.78
N THR A 77 19.14 10.19 12.05
CA THR A 77 20.10 9.14 12.39
C THR A 77 21.49 9.36 11.79
N LEU A 78 21.71 10.41 10.99
CA LEU A 78 23.03 10.76 10.40
C LEU A 78 24.15 10.93 11.43
N ILE A 79 23.83 11.34 12.65
CA ILE A 79 24.80 11.44 13.75
C ILE A 79 25.43 10.08 14.10
N THR A 80 24.78 8.98 13.73
CA THR A 80 25.28 7.62 13.85
C THR A 80 25.69 7.09 12.47
N CYS A 81 26.88 6.49 12.36
CA CYS A 81 27.33 5.93 11.07
C CYS A 81 26.48 4.74 10.59
N VAL A 82 25.78 4.05 11.50
CA VAL A 82 25.01 2.83 11.21
C VAL A 82 23.52 3.12 10.97
N GLY A 83 23.00 4.23 11.50
CA GLY A 83 21.58 4.55 11.46
C GLY A 83 20.97 4.63 10.06
N PRO A 84 21.55 5.39 9.12
CA PRO A 84 21.03 5.47 7.75
C PRO A 84 20.99 4.11 7.03
N ILE A 85 21.95 3.22 7.30
CA ILE A 85 21.98 1.87 6.73
C ILE A 85 20.80 1.05 7.25
N VAL A 86 20.53 1.10 8.55
CA VAL A 86 19.38 0.41 9.17
C VAL A 86 18.07 0.97 8.62
N CYS A 87 17.93 2.29 8.52
CA CYS A 87 16.76 2.93 7.92
C CYS A 87 16.52 2.44 6.49
N LEU A 88 17.57 2.33 5.67
CA LEU A 88 17.45 1.89 4.28
C LEU A 88 16.96 0.43 4.18
N ILE A 89 17.48 -0.46 5.02
CA ILE A 89 17.05 -1.87 5.05
C ILE A 89 15.59 -1.97 5.45
N VAL A 90 15.19 -1.27 6.52
CA VAL A 90 13.80 -1.27 6.99
C VAL A 90 12.86 -0.74 5.91
N TYR A 91 13.22 0.39 5.30
CA TYR A 91 12.46 1.00 4.22
C TYR A 91 12.26 0.03 3.05
N PHE A 92 13.35 -0.61 2.60
CA PHE A 92 13.31 -1.56 1.50
C PHE A 92 12.40 -2.76 1.78
N VAL A 93 12.51 -3.36 2.96
CA VAL A 93 11.67 -4.51 3.33
C VAL A 93 10.18 -4.16 3.27
N PHE A 94 9.81 -2.99 3.82
CA PHE A 94 8.42 -2.55 3.82
C PHE A 94 7.88 -2.23 2.42
N GLU A 95 8.66 -1.55 1.57
CA GLU A 95 8.26 -1.27 0.18
C GLU A 95 8.11 -2.55 -0.65
N VAL A 96 9.00 -3.54 -0.47
CA VAL A 96 8.89 -4.84 -1.15
C VAL A 96 7.64 -5.59 -0.70
N ILE A 97 7.35 -5.63 0.61
CA ILE A 97 6.13 -6.27 1.11
C ILE A 97 4.90 -5.56 0.54
N ALA A 98 4.89 -4.22 0.54
CA ALA A 98 3.78 -3.44 0.00
C ALA A 98 3.57 -3.68 -1.50
N CYS A 99 4.65 -3.76 -2.30
CA CYS A 99 4.62 -4.18 -3.70
C CYS A 99 3.96 -5.54 -3.89
N ILE A 100 4.38 -6.55 -3.12
CA ILE A 100 3.84 -7.91 -3.22
C ILE A 100 2.34 -7.89 -2.89
N ARG A 101 1.93 -7.24 -1.81
CA ARG A 101 0.53 -7.16 -1.41
C ARG A 101 -0.33 -6.36 -2.39
N ALA A 102 0.22 -5.29 -2.96
CA ALA A 102 -0.44 -4.53 -4.03
C ALA A 102 -0.66 -5.40 -5.28
N SER A 103 0.30 -6.27 -5.62
CA SER A 103 0.16 -7.21 -6.74
C SER A 103 -0.94 -8.26 -6.53
N GLU A 104 -1.21 -8.62 -5.28
CA GLU A 104 -2.33 -9.49 -4.91
C GLU A 104 -3.67 -8.73 -4.97
N GLY A 105 -3.65 -7.39 -5.01
CA GLY A 105 -4.84 -6.54 -4.85
C GLY A 105 -5.28 -6.42 -3.40
N LYS A 106 -4.35 -6.53 -2.44
CA LYS A 106 -4.63 -6.43 -1.01
C LYS A 106 -4.37 -5.02 -0.49
N TRP A 107 -5.33 -4.50 0.27
CA TRP A 107 -5.23 -3.24 1.01
C TRP A 107 -4.27 -3.36 2.20
N TYR A 108 -2.98 -3.45 1.91
CA TYR A 108 -1.94 -3.57 2.94
C TYR A 108 -1.58 -2.20 3.51
N LYS A 109 -1.55 -2.11 4.83
CA LYS A 109 -1.23 -0.88 5.57
C LYS A 109 0.22 -0.90 6.04
N LEU A 110 1.01 0.05 5.55
CA LEU A 110 2.31 0.35 6.14
C LEU A 110 2.17 0.95 7.54
N PRO A 111 3.08 0.66 8.49
CA PRO A 111 3.08 1.29 9.80
C PRO A 111 3.13 2.81 9.69
N LEU A 112 2.27 3.51 10.45
CA LEU A 112 2.05 4.97 10.41
C LEU A 112 1.50 5.48 9.07
N ALA A 113 2.26 5.34 7.99
CA ALA A 113 1.94 5.85 6.66
C ALA A 113 0.60 5.31 6.12
N GLY A 114 0.30 4.03 6.34
CA GLY A 114 -0.97 3.43 5.92
C GLY A 114 -2.17 3.99 6.70
N THR A 115 -1.99 4.34 7.98
CA THR A 115 -3.08 4.96 8.77
C THR A 115 -3.33 6.40 8.32
N TRP A 116 -2.28 7.14 7.98
CA TRP A 116 -2.42 8.48 7.42
C TRP A 116 -3.06 8.46 6.03
N ALA A 117 -2.68 7.52 5.17
CA ALA A 117 -3.29 7.37 3.86
C ALA A 117 -4.78 6.96 3.96
N GLU A 118 -5.10 6.03 4.85
CA GLU A 118 -6.48 5.59 5.13
C GLU A 118 -7.39 6.74 5.57
N SER A 119 -6.85 7.71 6.31
CA SER A 119 -7.62 8.90 6.73
C SER A 119 -8.15 9.73 5.55
N SER A 120 -7.46 9.68 4.40
CA SER A 120 -7.84 10.40 3.17
C SER A 120 -8.54 9.48 2.16
N HIS A 121 -8.12 8.21 2.11
CA HIS A 121 -8.65 7.18 1.21
C HIS A 121 -8.99 5.94 2.03
N PRO A 122 -10.21 5.86 2.59
CA PRO A 122 -10.61 4.78 3.46
C PRO A 122 -10.56 3.43 2.76
N ILE A 123 -10.08 2.42 3.49
CA ILE A 123 -10.10 1.03 3.05
C ILE A 123 -11.54 0.52 3.19
N PRO A 124 -12.12 -0.13 2.17
CA PRO A 124 -13.47 -0.67 2.25
C PRO A 124 -13.56 -1.77 3.33
N PRO A 125 -14.65 -1.82 4.11
CA PRO A 125 -14.83 -2.84 5.12
C PRO A 125 -15.06 -4.22 4.48
N PHE A 126 -14.63 -5.27 5.18
CA PHE A 126 -14.62 -6.64 4.64
C PHE A 126 -15.99 -7.15 4.17
N ASN A 127 -17.07 -6.74 4.85
CA ASN A 127 -18.44 -7.16 4.53
C ASN A 127 -18.94 -6.63 3.18
N GLU A 128 -18.53 -5.43 2.78
CA GLU A 128 -18.91 -4.84 1.47
C GLU A 128 -18.25 -5.59 0.31
N ILE A 129 -17.00 -6.01 0.48
CA ILE A 129 -16.27 -6.79 -0.53
C ILE A 129 -16.92 -8.17 -0.73
N LYS A 130 -17.38 -8.79 0.37
CA LYS A 130 -18.00 -10.12 0.33
C LYS A 130 -19.35 -10.10 -0.38
N SER A 131 -20.22 -9.15 -0.06
CA SER A 131 -21.55 -9.05 -0.68
C SER A 131 -21.45 -8.82 -2.18
N GLU A 132 -20.46 -8.06 -2.64
CA GLU A 132 -20.24 -7.79 -4.05
C GLU A 132 -19.72 -9.00 -4.83
N LYS A 133 -18.82 -9.79 -4.22
CA LYS A 133 -18.37 -11.07 -4.78
C LYS A 133 -19.52 -12.06 -4.99
N GLU A 134 -20.51 -12.05 -4.10
CA GLU A 134 -21.73 -12.87 -4.22
C GLU A 134 -22.69 -12.34 -5.29
N GLN A 135 -22.76 -11.02 -5.51
CA GLN A 135 -23.60 -10.40 -6.54
C GLN A 135 -23.02 -10.49 -7.96
N SER A 136 -21.70 -10.62 -8.10
CA SER A 136 -21.01 -10.77 -9.40
C SER A 136 -21.07 -12.19 -9.98
N LYS A 137 -21.70 -13.14 -9.28
CA LYS A 137 -21.78 -14.56 -9.66
C LYS A 137 -23.20 -14.92 -10.11
#